data_AF-A0A351ZYA8-F1
#
_entry.id   AF-A0A351ZYA8-F1
#
_cell.length_a   1.000
_cell.length_b   1.000
_cell.length_c   1.000
_cell.angle_alpha   90.00
_cell.angle_beta   90.00
_cell.angle_gamma   90.00
#
_symmetry.space_group_name_H-M   'P 1'
#
loop_
_entity.id
_entity.type
_entity.pdbx_description
1 polymer ?
#
loop_
_entity_poly.entity_id
_entity_poly.type
_entity_poly.pdbx_seq_one_letter_code
_entity_poly.pdbx_strand_id
1 'polypeptide(L)'
;MGINVILIEDDAVEELYPFALTCNSWQIRAGRHTIHERWVRVLPDANVIVHTHRTLHEQLYREHVAAGVLGRPAPVLVVLSSAVLSPEHMKGLAERTRHAARPCVINSEAVTIGAILPTTPESLDEIIAALDSV
;
A
#
# COMPACT_ATOMS: atom_id res chain seq x y z
N MET A 1 14.46 10.32 7.26
CA MET A 1 13.55 9.48 8.06
C MET A 1 12.86 8.52 7.10
N GLY A 2 12.89 7.21 7.37
CA GLY A 2 12.19 6.21 6.55
C GLY A 2 10.67 6.29 6.76
N ILE A 3 9.91 5.71 5.83
CA ILE A 3 8.46 5.52 5.97
C ILE A 3 8.11 4.05 5.70
N ASN A 4 6.94 3.63 6.17
CA ASN A 4 6.32 2.40 5.69
C ASN A 4 5.31 2.75 4.58
N VAL A 5 5.31 2.00 3.49
CA VAL A 5 4.25 2.06 2.47
C VAL A 5 3.47 0.76 2.56
N ILE A 6 2.19 0.84 2.91
CA ILE A 6 1.29 -0.32 2.96
C ILE A 6 0.41 -0.29 1.72
N LEU A 7 0.54 -1.31 0.89
CA LEU A 7 -0.29 -1.56 -0.28
C LEU A 7 -1.43 -2.49 0.12
N ILE A 8 -2.66 -1.99 0.13
CA ILE A 8 -3.84 -2.79 0.49
C ILE A 8 -4.46 -3.36 -0.77
N GLU A 9 -4.71 -4.66 -0.78
CA GLU A 9 -5.50 -5.30 -1.82
C GLU A 9 -6.95 -4.84 -1.79
N ASP A 10 -7.43 -4.40 -2.95
CA ASP A 10 -8.83 -4.01 -3.16
C ASP A 10 -9.74 -5.26 -3.22
N ASP A 11 -10.84 -5.24 -2.48
CA ASP A 11 -11.82 -6.34 -2.44
C ASP A 11 -12.41 -6.65 -3.83
N ALA A 12 -12.52 -5.64 -4.69
CA ALA A 12 -13.04 -5.78 -6.06
C ALA A 12 -12.18 -6.71 -6.94
N VAL A 13 -10.96 -7.06 -6.49
CA VAL A 13 -10.10 -8.02 -7.19
C VAL A 13 -10.65 -9.44 -7.13
N GLU A 14 -11.43 -9.80 -6.11
CA GLU A 14 -12.08 -11.11 -6.02
C GLU A 14 -13.12 -11.32 -7.13
N GLU A 15 -13.73 -10.22 -7.61
CA GLU A 15 -14.74 -10.26 -8.66
C GLU A 15 -14.16 -10.44 -10.08
N LEU A 16 -12.83 -10.40 -10.24
CA LEU A 16 -12.15 -10.51 -11.53
C LEU A 16 -12.07 -11.95 -12.09
N TYR A 17 -13.02 -12.83 -11.76
CA TYR A 17 -13.08 -14.21 -12.26
C TYR A 17 -13.12 -14.27 -13.81
N PRO A 18 -12.38 -15.19 -14.48
CA PRO A 18 -11.56 -16.28 -13.95
C PRO A 18 -10.10 -15.90 -13.61
N PHE A 19 -9.74 -14.61 -13.63
CA PHE A 19 -8.39 -14.12 -13.30
C PHE A 19 -8.16 -14.03 -11.77
N ALA A 20 -9.23 -14.07 -10.96
CA ALA A 20 -9.22 -13.79 -9.51
C ALA A 20 -8.43 -14.79 -8.63
N LEU A 21 -8.25 -16.05 -9.06
CA LEU A 21 -7.44 -17.04 -8.32
C LEU A 21 -5.93 -16.80 -8.42
N THR A 22 -5.49 -15.97 -9.38
CA THR A 22 -4.07 -15.77 -9.69
C THR A 22 -3.62 -14.32 -9.73
N CYS A 23 -4.55 -13.36 -9.72
CA CYS A 23 -4.21 -11.95 -9.82
C CYS A 23 -4.42 -11.24 -8.48
N ASN A 24 -3.31 -10.88 -7.84
CA ASN A 24 -3.33 -9.86 -6.82
C ASN A 24 -3.18 -8.48 -7.47
N SER A 25 -3.84 -7.46 -6.93
CA SER A 25 -3.73 -6.09 -7.48
C SER A 25 -2.29 -5.57 -7.43
N TRP A 26 -1.54 -5.87 -6.36
CA TRP A 26 -0.12 -5.52 -6.25
C TRP A 26 0.80 -6.21 -7.29
N GLN A 27 0.34 -7.31 -7.91
CA GLN A 27 1.05 -8.01 -8.99
C GLN A 27 0.70 -7.48 -10.39
N ILE A 28 -0.29 -6.58 -10.51
CA ILE A 28 -0.63 -5.95 -11.79
C ILE A 28 0.63 -5.32 -12.38
N ARG A 29 0.97 -5.72 -13.61
CA ARG A 29 2.16 -5.23 -14.30
C ARG A 29 1.84 -3.93 -15.03
N ALA A 30 2.56 -2.87 -14.67
CA ALA A 30 2.57 -1.61 -15.39
C ALA A 30 3.89 -1.48 -16.15
N GLY A 31 3.91 -1.99 -17.39
CA GLY A 31 5.13 -2.09 -18.20
C GLY A 31 6.00 -3.29 -17.76
N ARG A 32 7.26 -3.03 -17.38
CA ARG A 32 8.21 -4.10 -16.99
C ARG A 32 8.16 -4.47 -15.51
N HIS A 33 7.39 -3.75 -14.71
CA HIS A 33 7.36 -3.89 -13.25
C HIS A 33 5.95 -4.12 -12.72
N THR A 34 5.83 -4.87 -11.63
CA THR A 34 4.61 -4.91 -10.81
C THR A 34 4.43 -3.60 -10.03
N ILE A 35 3.24 -3.38 -9.48
CA ILE A 35 2.98 -2.21 -8.61
C ILE A 35 3.92 -2.21 -7.41
N HIS A 36 4.10 -3.35 -6.74
CA HIS A 36 5.05 -3.48 -5.62
C HIS A 36 6.49 -3.14 -6.03
N GLU A 37 7.00 -3.75 -7.11
CA GLU A 37 8.36 -3.49 -7.60
C GLU A 37 8.59 -2.03 -7.95
N ARG A 38 7.56 -1.35 -8.48
CA ARG A 38 7.63 0.06 -8.82
C ARG A 38 7.79 0.93 -7.57
N TRP A 39 7.06 0.65 -6.50
CA TRP A 39 7.22 1.36 -5.22
C TRP A 39 8.63 1.17 -4.64
N VAL A 40 9.11 -0.06 -4.58
CA VAL A 40 10.47 -0.38 -4.12
C VAL A 40 11.53 0.35 -4.94
N ARG A 41 11.36 0.40 -6.26
CA ARG A 41 12.29 1.09 -7.17
C ARG A 41 12.26 2.61 -7.01
N VAL A 42 11.09 3.21 -6.82
CA VAL A 42 10.93 4.67 -6.72
C VAL A 42 11.34 5.19 -5.34
N LEU A 43 11.12 4.40 -4.29
CA LEU A 43 11.42 4.72 -2.89
C LEU A 43 12.28 3.63 -2.24
N PRO A 44 13.58 3.53 -2.59
CA PRO A 44 14.45 2.48 -2.08
C PRO A 44 14.65 2.52 -0.55
N ASP A 45 14.42 3.68 0.07
CA ASP A 45 14.54 3.89 1.53
C ASP A 45 13.21 3.62 2.28
N ALA A 46 12.12 3.30 1.57
CA ALA A 46 10.83 2.99 2.17
C ALA A 46 10.68 1.47 2.35
N ASN A 47 10.06 1.08 3.47
CA ASN A 47 9.66 -0.30 3.68
C ASN A 47 8.29 -0.50 3.02
N VAL A 48 8.26 -1.22 1.90
CA VAL A 48 7.02 -1.49 1.16
C VAL A 48 6.46 -2.82 1.61
N ILE A 49 5.22 -2.81 2.07
CA ILE A 49 4.50 -3.96 2.63
C ILE A 49 3.21 -4.11 1.83
N VAL A 50 2.86 -5.34 1.51
CA VAL A 50 1.56 -5.68 0.93
C VAL A 50 0.69 -6.27 2.03
N HIS A 51 -0.54 -5.79 2.11
CA HIS A 51 -1.58 -6.34 2.95
C HIS A 51 -2.75 -6.83 2.09
N THR A 52 -3.22 -8.04 2.37
CA THR A 52 -4.34 -8.68 1.69
C THR A 52 -5.14 -9.46 2.72
N HIS A 53 -6.47 -9.37 2.63
CA HIS A 53 -7.39 -10.18 3.44
C HIS A 53 -7.36 -11.67 3.04
N ARG A 54 -6.75 -12.01 1.90
CA ARG A 54 -6.66 -13.38 1.39
C ARG A 54 -5.42 -14.06 1.97
N THR A 55 -5.61 -14.84 3.03
CA THR A 55 -4.53 -15.48 3.82
C THR A 55 -3.50 -16.25 2.98
N LEU A 56 -3.93 -16.99 1.95
CA LEU A 56 -3.02 -17.71 1.04
C LEU A 56 -2.09 -16.76 0.27
N HIS A 57 -2.60 -15.62 -0.17
CA HIS A 57 -1.83 -14.63 -0.92
C HIS A 57 -0.87 -13.87 -0.02
N GLU A 58 -1.26 -13.60 1.23
CA GLU A 58 -0.37 -13.04 2.24
C GLU A 58 0.81 -13.97 2.52
N GLN A 59 0.55 -15.28 2.63
CA GLN A 59 1.60 -16.31 2.78
C GLN A 59 2.54 -16.33 1.57
N LEU A 60 1.99 -16.37 0.35
CA LEU A 60 2.79 -16.31 -0.88
C LEU A 60 3.63 -15.03 -0.95
N TYR A 61 3.09 -13.88 -0.55
CA TYR A 61 3.86 -12.63 -0.47
C TYR A 61 5.02 -12.75 0.51
N ARG A 62 4.79 -13.25 1.73
CA ARG A 62 5.84 -13.43 2.75
C ARG A 62 6.93 -14.41 2.31
N GLU A 63 6.59 -15.43 1.52
CA GLU A 63 7.53 -16.40 0.96
C GLU A 63 8.41 -15.80 -0.16
N HIS A 64 7.84 -14.93 -1.00
CA HIS A 64 8.53 -14.38 -2.18
C HIS A 64 9.22 -13.04 -1.92
N VAL A 65 8.71 -12.26 -0.97
CA VAL A 65 9.20 -10.94 -0.60
C VAL A 65 9.62 -11.06 0.86
N ALA A 66 10.94 -11.22 1.06
CA ALA A 66 11.56 -11.36 2.37
C ALA A 66 10.84 -10.48 3.39
N ALA A 67 10.12 -11.11 4.32
CA ALA A 67 9.13 -10.48 5.18
C ALA A 67 9.61 -9.10 5.63
N GLY A 68 9.05 -8.05 5.01
CA GLY A 68 9.29 -6.68 5.41
C GLY A 68 8.83 -6.56 6.84
N VAL A 69 9.77 -6.62 7.78
CA VAL A 69 9.46 -6.52 9.20
C VAL A 69 8.77 -5.17 9.36
N LEU A 70 7.59 -5.12 9.99
CA LEU A 70 7.02 -3.92 10.61
C LEU A 70 7.95 -3.49 11.76
N GLY A 71 9.22 -3.22 11.46
CA GLY A 71 10.31 -3.30 12.41
C GLY A 71 10.66 -1.96 13.04
N ARG A 72 10.10 -0.86 12.53
CA ARG A 72 10.37 0.48 13.05
C ARG A 72 9.09 1.31 13.09
N PRO A 73 8.82 1.98 14.24
CA PRO A 73 7.84 3.05 14.28
C PRO A 73 8.21 4.08 13.21
N ALA A 74 7.34 4.24 12.22
CA ALA A 74 7.54 5.20 11.14
C ALA A 74 6.17 5.66 10.63
N PRO A 75 6.06 6.90 10.13
CA PRO A 75 4.87 7.33 9.42
C PRO A 75 4.54 6.36 8.29
N VAL A 76 3.25 6.12 8.09
CA VAL A 76 2.75 5.11 7.17
C VAL A 76 1.96 5.77 6.07
N LEU A 77 2.32 5.44 4.84
CA LEU A 77 1.55 5.75 3.65
C LEU A 77 0.77 4.50 3.27
N VAL A 78 -0.53 4.53 3.48
CA VAL A 78 -1.47 3.49 3.05
C VAL A 78 -1.93 3.85 1.63
N VAL A 79 -1.88 2.89 0.70
CA VAL A 79 -2.33 3.07 -0.68
C VAL A 79 -3.10 1.83 -1.12
N LEU A 80 -4.25 2.02 -1.75
CA LEU A 80 -4.94 0.92 -2.43
C LEU A 80 -4.07 0.44 -3.58
N SER A 81 -3.79 -0.86 -3.63
CA SER A 81 -2.92 -1.44 -4.65
C SER A 81 -3.56 -1.52 -6.03
N SER A 82 -4.84 -1.14 -6.18
CA SER A 82 -5.50 -0.81 -7.44
C SER A 82 -5.10 0.57 -7.99
N ALA A 83 -4.59 1.48 -7.14
CA ALA A 83 -4.21 2.84 -7.53
C ALA A 83 -2.81 2.88 -8.17
N VAL A 84 -2.76 3.27 -9.46
CA VAL A 84 -1.51 3.41 -10.21
C VAL A 84 -1.00 4.85 -10.15
N LEU A 85 0.02 5.10 -9.33
CA LEU A 85 0.61 6.44 -9.17
C LEU A 85 1.80 6.68 -10.10
N SER A 86 1.99 7.93 -10.55
CA SER A 86 3.24 8.32 -11.22
C SER A 86 4.40 8.36 -10.21
N PRO A 87 5.67 8.19 -10.65
CA PRO A 87 6.81 8.24 -9.73
C PRO A 87 6.92 9.57 -8.97
N GLU A 88 6.49 10.67 -9.59
CA GLU A 88 6.44 11.99 -8.98
C GLU A 88 5.42 12.03 -7.83
N HIS A 89 4.20 11.53 -8.04
CA HIS A 89 3.19 11.44 -6.99
C HIS A 89 3.63 10.52 -5.85
N MET A 90 4.24 9.38 -6.15
CA MET A 90 4.80 8.48 -5.12
C MET A 90 5.80 9.22 -4.22
N LYS A 91 6.74 9.97 -4.82
CA LYS A 91 7.73 10.76 -4.08
C LYS A 91 7.09 11.89 -3.28
N GLY A 92 6.13 12.60 -3.86
CA GLY A 92 5.42 13.68 -3.19
C GLY A 92 4.61 13.20 -1.99
N LEU A 93 3.89 12.09 -2.12
CA LEU A 93 3.15 11.47 -1.01
C LEU A 93 4.09 10.96 0.08
N ALA A 94 5.20 10.32 -0.30
CA ALA A 94 6.20 9.88 0.65
C ALA A 94 6.79 11.04 1.46
N GLU A 95 7.09 12.16 0.83
CA GLU A 95 7.58 13.36 1.52
C GLU A 95 6.54 13.94 2.46
N ARG A 96 5.28 14.04 2.04
CA ARG A 96 4.18 14.47 2.92
C ARG A 96 4.02 13.55 4.12
N THR A 97 4.16 12.24 3.90
CA THR A 97 4.04 11.21 4.96
C THR A 97 5.13 11.39 6.01
N ARG A 98 6.38 11.67 5.60
CA ARG A 98 7.50 11.90 6.54
C ARG A 98 7.24 13.03 7.54
N HIS A 99 6.50 14.05 7.13
CA HIS A 99 6.24 15.26 7.93
C HIS A 99 4.80 15.34 8.46
N ALA A 100 4.02 14.27 8.30
CA ALA A 100 2.63 14.28 8.70
C ALA A 100 2.51 14.31 10.23
N ALA A 101 1.80 15.32 10.73
CA ALA A 101 1.46 15.44 12.16
C ALA A 101 0.07 14.87 12.50
N ARG A 102 -0.76 14.62 11.48
CA ARG A 102 -2.15 14.16 11.62
C ARG A 102 -2.49 13.17 10.51
N PRO A 103 -3.47 12.27 10.74
CA PRO A 103 -4.03 11.44 9.68
C PRO A 103 -4.58 12.29 8.54
N CYS A 104 -4.45 11.80 7.30
CA CYS A 104 -4.94 12.49 6.12
C CYS A 104 -5.39 11.47 5.07
N VAL A 105 -6.64 11.56 4.63
CA VAL A 105 -7.15 10.72 3.53
C VAL A 105 -6.68 11.27 2.19
N ILE A 106 -6.28 10.37 1.29
CA ILE A 106 -5.84 10.72 -0.06
C ILE A 106 -6.95 10.33 -1.03
N ASN A 107 -7.52 11.34 -1.69
CA ASN A 107 -8.56 11.16 -2.69
C ASN A 107 -8.02 11.48 -4.08
N SER A 108 -8.44 10.69 -5.06
CA SER A 108 -8.39 11.04 -6.48
C SER A 108 -9.82 11.34 -6.92
N GLU A 109 -10.13 12.62 -7.08
CA GLU A 109 -11.52 13.08 -7.28
C GLU A 109 -12.42 12.62 -6.12
N ALA A 110 -13.45 11.81 -6.42
CA ALA A 110 -14.40 11.28 -5.44
C ALA A 110 -14.00 9.90 -4.89
N VAL A 111 -12.83 9.36 -5.26
CA VAL A 111 -12.40 8.01 -4.90
C VAL A 111 -11.26 8.09 -3.88
N THR A 112 -11.44 7.45 -2.73
CA THR A 112 -10.36 7.25 -1.75
C THR A 112 -9.34 6.28 -2.33
N ILE A 113 -8.08 6.70 -2.40
CA ILE A 113 -6.97 5.88 -2.93
C ILE A 113 -5.94 5.52 -1.87
N GLY A 114 -6.09 6.05 -0.65
CA GLY A 114 -5.16 5.77 0.44
C GLY A 114 -5.30 6.74 1.62
N ALA A 115 -4.36 6.64 2.55
CA ALA A 115 -4.27 7.51 3.71
C ALA A 115 -2.82 7.69 4.16
N ILE A 116 -2.56 8.80 4.84
CA ILE A 116 -1.32 9.06 5.57
C ILE A 116 -1.62 8.89 7.04
N LEU A 117 -0.83 8.06 7.73
CA LEU A 117 -0.89 7.87 9.17
C LEU A 117 0.44 8.35 9.78
N PRO A 118 0.41 9.24 10.78
CA PRO A 118 1.63 9.76 11.42
C PRO A 118 2.35 8.69 12.27
N THR A 119 1.63 7.64 12.68
CA THR A 119 2.12 6.54 13.49
C THR A 119 1.85 5.20 12.81
N THR A 120 2.66 4.18 13.14
CA THR A 120 2.40 2.82 12.69
C THR A 120 1.09 2.31 13.27
N PRO A 121 0.13 1.84 12.45
CA PRO A 121 -1.11 1.24 12.94
C PRO A 121 -0.81 -0.11 13.62
N GLU A 122 -1.57 -0.42 14.67
CA GLU A 122 -1.42 -1.68 15.42
C GLU A 122 -2.25 -2.83 14.81
N SER A 123 -3.24 -2.50 13.98
CA SER A 123 -4.15 -3.47 13.36
C SER A 123 -4.62 -3.03 11.96
N LEU A 124 -5.18 -3.98 11.19
CA LEU A 124 -5.84 -3.67 9.92
C LEU A 124 -7.08 -2.79 10.14
N ASP A 125 -7.82 -3.01 11.23
CA ASP A 125 -9.02 -2.25 11.56
C ASP A 125 -8.72 -0.75 11.72
N GLU A 126 -7.57 -0.38 12.29
CA GLU A 126 -7.12 1.02 12.36
C GLU A 126 -6.86 1.62 10.97
N ILE A 127 -6.36 0.81 10.05
CA ILE A 127 -6.11 1.22 8.68
C ILE A 127 -7.43 1.43 7.93
N ILE A 128 -8.36 0.48 8.05
CA ILE A 128 -9.70 0.58 7.45
C ILE A 128 -10.45 1.79 8.02
N ALA A 129 -10.47 1.95 9.35
CA ALA A 129 -11.10 3.09 10.00
C ALA A 129 -10.51 4.43 9.53
N ALA A 130 -9.21 4.49 9.22
CA ALA A 130 -8.60 5.69 8.66
C ALA A 130 -9.06 5.96 7.21
N LEU A 131 -9.28 4.92 6.39
CA LEU A 131 -9.79 5.06 5.03
C LEU A 131 -11.28 5.45 5.01
N ASP A 132 -12.05 4.96 5.98
CA ASP A 132 -13.50 5.20 6.12
C ASP A 132 -13.84 6.51 6.84
N SER A 133 -12.86 7.25 7.35
CA SER A 133 -13.04 8.48 8.14
C SER A 133 -13.54 9.71 7.35
N VAL A 134 -14.30 9.48 6.27
CA VAL A 134 -14.92 10.49 5.39
C VAL A 134 -16.14 11.13 6.05
#